data_AF-A0A7C0XMY8-F1
#
_entry.id   AF-A0A7C0XMY8-F1
#
_cell.length_a   1.000
_cell.length_b   1.000
_cell.length_c   1.000
_cell.angle_alpha   90.00
_cell.angle_beta   90.00
_cell.angle_gamma   90.00
#
_symmetry.space_group_name_H-M   'P 1'
#
loop_
_entity.id
_entity.type
_entity.pdbx_description
1 polymer ?
#
loop_
_entity_poly.entity_id
_entity_poly.type
_entity_poly.pdbx_seq_one_letter_code
_entity_poly.pdbx_strand_id
1 'polypeptide(L)' 'MPTQWYNILADLPFQMPPVLHPATGKPVVPDDLAPIFPMELIKQEMSPERWID' A
#
# COMPACT_ATOMS: atom_id res chain seq x y z
N MET A 1 13.29 -10.36 -19.24
CA MET A 1 12.12 -10.15 -18.36
C MET A 1 12.32 -8.83 -17.62
N PRO A 2 11.25 -8.11 -17.25
CA PRO A 2 11.35 -6.97 -16.33
C PRO A 2 11.95 -7.41 -14.99
N THR A 3 12.68 -6.51 -14.33
CA THR A 3 13.36 -6.79 -13.06
C THR A 3 12.71 -6.10 -11.86
N GLN A 4 11.70 -5.25 -12.08
CA GLN A 4 11.02 -4.45 -11.05
C GLN A 4 9.55 -4.26 -11.41
N TRP A 5 8.72 -3.96 -10.41
CA TRP A 5 7.33 -3.58 -10.55
C TRP A 5 7.15 -2.06 -10.47
N TYR A 6 6.24 -1.53 -11.29
CA TYR A 6 5.93 -0.11 -11.35
C TYR A 6 4.66 0.20 -10.55
N ASN A 7 4.78 1.15 -9.62
CA ASN A 7 3.69 1.63 -8.79
C ASN A 7 3.11 2.93 -9.36
N ILE A 8 1.91 2.85 -9.93
CA ILE A 8 1.21 3.99 -10.52
C ILE A 8 0.85 5.07 -9.49
N LEU A 9 0.76 4.74 -8.20
CA LEU A 9 0.42 5.69 -7.15
C LEU A 9 1.40 6.87 -7.09
N ALA A 10 2.67 6.64 -7.46
CA ALA A 10 3.71 7.66 -7.47
C ALA A 10 3.49 8.78 -8.51
N ASP A 11 2.67 8.52 -9.54
CA ASP A 11 2.45 9.42 -10.67
C ASP A 11 1.01 9.91 -10.80
N LEU A 12 0.13 9.56 -9.84
CA LEU A 12 -1.24 10.07 -9.83
C LEU A 12 -1.23 11.59 -9.60
N PRO A 13 -2.08 12.35 -10.31
CA PRO A 13 -2.18 13.81 -10.14
C PRO A 13 -2.89 14.22 -8.84
N PHE A 14 -3.36 13.25 -8.05
CA PHE A 14 -4.01 13.42 -6.77
C PHE A 14 -3.57 12.30 -5.82
N GLN A 15 -3.70 12.56 -4.51
CA GLN A 15 -3.50 11.53 -3.50
C GLN A 15 -4.76 10.68 -3.37
N MET A 16 -4.60 9.36 -3.48
CA MET A 16 -5.68 8.43 -3.19
C MET A 16 -6.10 8.55 -1.71
N PRO A 17 -7.40 8.53 -1.40
CA PRO A 17 -7.84 8.51 -0.02
C PRO A 17 -7.31 7.25 0.67
N PRO A 18 -6.98 7.33 1.97
CA PRO A 18 -6.50 6.18 2.71
C PRO A 18 -7.61 5.12 2.80
N VAL A 19 -7.20 3.85 2.79
CA VAL A 19 -8.11 2.75 3.12
C VAL A 19 -8.53 2.90 4.58
N LEU A 20 -9.83 2.77 4.85
CA LEU A 20 -10.38 2.91 6.19
C LEU A 20 -10.66 1.53 6.81
N HIS A 21 -10.31 1.38 8.09
CA HIS A 21 -10.63 0.20 8.85
C HIS A 21 -12.15 0.11 9.07
N PRO A 22 -12.81 -1.00 8.67
CA PRO A 22 -14.27 -1.08 8.61
C PRO A 22 -14.96 -0.90 9.97
N ALA A 23 -14.32 -1.33 11.07
CA ALA A 23 -14.90 -1.18 12.41
C ALA A 23 -14.71 0.21 13.05
N THR A 24 -13.64 0.95 12.70
CA THR A 24 -13.27 2.20 13.39
C THR A 24 -13.47 3.44 12.51
N GLY A 25 -13.56 3.26 11.19
CA GLY A 25 -13.63 4.36 10.21
C GLY A 25 -12.34 5.18 10.12
N LYS A 26 -11.24 4.74 10.75
CA LYS A 26 -9.94 5.42 10.73
C LYS A 26 -9.05 4.83 9.64
N PRO A 27 -8.06 5.57 9.13
CA PRO A 27 -7.05 5.02 8.23
C PRO A 27 -6.42 3.75 8.80
N VAL A 28 -6.26 2.73 7.95
CA VAL A 28 -5.60 1.46 8.33
C VAL A 28 -4.12 1.68 8.62
N VAL A 29 -3.60 0.94 9.59
CA VAL A 29 -2.15 0.85 9.87
C VAL A 29 -1.62 -0.55 9.50
N PRO A 30 -0.31 -0.74 9.32
CA PRO A 30 0.26 -2.05 8.98
C PRO A 30 -0.21 -3.20 9.89
N ASP A 31 -0.34 -2.92 11.18
CA ASP A 31 -0.78 -3.92 12.18
C ASP A 31 -2.22 -4.38 11.97
N ASP A 32 -3.08 -3.56 11.35
CA ASP A 32 -4.45 -3.94 11.01
C ASP A 32 -4.47 -4.96 9.85
N LEU A 33 -3.43 -4.97 9.01
CA LEU A 33 -3.29 -5.83 7.83
C LEU A 33 -2.46 -7.09 8.11
N ALA A 34 -1.62 -7.07 9.15
CA ALA A 34 -0.76 -8.19 9.54
C ALA A 34 -1.48 -9.54 9.76
N PRO A 35 -2.75 -9.59 10.23
CA PRO A 35 -3.48 -10.86 10.35
C PRO A 35 -3.89 -11.49 9.02
N ILE A 36 -3.97 -10.71 7.94
CA ILE A 36 -4.51 -11.13 6.64
C ILE A 36 -3.46 -11.19 5.53
N PHE A 37 -2.38 -10.43 5.65
CA PHE A 37 -1.33 -10.35 4.64
C PHE A 37 0.07 -10.55 5.23
N PRO A 38 1.01 -11.18 4.48
CA PRO A 38 2.43 -11.17 4.82
C PRO A 38 2.99 -9.73 4.84
N MET A 39 3.98 -9.50 5.71
CA MET A 39 4.60 -8.18 5.90
C MET A 39 5.15 -7.56 4.61
N GLU A 40 5.70 -8.36 3.69
CA GLU A 40 6.22 -7.83 2.41
C GLU A 40 5.11 -7.28 1.51
N LEU A 41 3.92 -7.88 1.50
CA LEU A 41 2.79 -7.33 0.76
C LEU A 41 2.27 -6.03 1.37
N ILE A 42 2.27 -5.97 2.71
CA ILE A 42 1.84 -4.76 3.45
C ILE A 42 2.78 -3.59 3.14
N LYS A 43 4.10 -3.84 3.10
CA LYS A 43 5.08 -2.82 2.71
C LYS A 43 4.84 -2.30 1.30
N GLN A 44 4.53 -3.18 0.35
CA GLN A 44 4.24 -2.78 -1.02
C GLN A 44 2.96 -1.94 -1.12
N GLU A 45 1.88 -2.37 -0.47
CA GLU A 45 0.60 -1.65 -0.44
C GLU A 45 0.72 -0.24 0.14
N MET A 46 1.60 -0.07 1.13
CA MET A 46 1.84 1.22 1.79
C MET A 46 3.03 2.00 1.23
N SER A 47 3.67 1.51 0.16
CA SER A 47 4.87 2.13 -0.40
C SER A 47 4.54 3.35 -1.27
N PRO A 48 5.20 4.50 -1.04
CA PRO A 48 5.13 5.64 -1.96
C PRO A 48 6.12 5.52 -3.13
N GLU A 49 6.93 4.45 -3.19
CA GLU A 49 7.99 4.32 -4.18
C GLU A 49 7.43 3.94 -5.55
N ARG A 50 8.00 4.54 -6.61
CA ARG A 50 7.63 4.29 -8.00
C ARG A 50 8.04 2.89 -8.48
N TRP A 51 9.14 2.35 -7.96
CA TRP A 51 9.70 1.06 -8.37
C TRP A 51 9.85 0.17 -7.13
N ILE A 52 9.46 -1.09 -7.27
CA ILE A 52 9.55 -2.12 -6.22
C ILE A 52 10.35 -3.30 -6.79
N ASP A 53 11.28 -3.81 -5.99
CA ASP A 53 12.13 -4.98 -6.30
C ASP A 53 11.45 -6.33 -6.01
#